data_AF-A0A6L2PJ25-F1
#
_entry.id   AF-A0A6L2PJ25-F1
#
_cell.length_a   1.000
_cell.length_b   1.000
_cell.length_c   1.000
_cell.angle_alpha   90.00
_cell.angle_beta   90.00
_cell.angle_gamma   90.00
#
_symmetry.space_group_name_H-M   'P 1'
#
loop_
_entity.id
_entity.type
_entity.pdbx_description
1 polymer ?
#
loop_
_entity_poly.entity_id
_entity_poly.type
_entity_poly.pdbx_seq_one_letter_code
_entity_poly.pdbx_strand_id
1 'polypeptide(L)'
;MDYTKLISEEHFAVGHPVVIVLPHGEQGSSSKAVSYLIKKLHASVQWPLFVFNTRYEMEANVLIETHKHGSYIILISGSCQDWEEHVSGLRQQLSILRFGNTWESWNPRAKFLVSVMSDCPHFDTTLISRAILNEFWSHGVVKAIVLFKKSSEGRGKKSEKNTSHSTQDSHMEIQTWFPYENSQRCDPVEGTVPVKVFTIRNFSDIRGNDIFKGHFLKNLHGCPITVHARISQPFVNPPKRFWLNHSYYYGSYEDGLEIELIRIIGKSLNASLVIVDGNNAEHRNGTPYIYMGGYTALNSEKG
;
A
#
# COMPACT_ATOMS: atom_id res chain seq x y z
N MET A 1 -14.11 -1.98 -15.10
CA MET A 1 -13.39 -0.75 -15.49
C MET A 1 -14.17 0.52 -15.15
N ASP A 2 -15.51 0.56 -15.34
CA ASP A 2 -16.27 1.77 -14.99
C ASP A 2 -16.16 2.15 -13.51
N TYR A 3 -16.17 1.16 -12.61
CA TYR A 3 -15.94 1.40 -11.18
C TYR A 3 -14.54 1.93 -10.86
N THR A 4 -13.51 1.51 -11.59
CA THR A 4 -12.15 2.05 -11.44
C THR A 4 -12.13 3.56 -11.72
N LYS A 5 -12.82 3.98 -12.79
CA LYS A 5 -13.02 5.40 -13.11
C LYS A 5 -13.81 6.12 -12.01
N LEU A 6 -14.96 5.58 -11.60
CA LEU A 6 -15.82 6.21 -10.60
C LEU A 6 -15.10 6.42 -9.26
N ILE A 7 -14.36 5.42 -8.79
CA ILE A 7 -13.53 5.51 -7.58
C ILE A 7 -12.45 6.59 -7.75
N SER A 8 -11.82 6.66 -8.93
CA SER A 8 -10.80 7.67 -9.22
C SER A 8 -11.40 9.08 -9.19
N GLU A 9 -12.57 9.29 -9.81
CA GLU A 9 -13.26 10.60 -9.86
C GLU A 9 -13.71 11.07 -8.48
N GLU A 10 -14.10 10.14 -7.61
CA GLU A 10 -14.56 10.48 -6.27
C GLU A 10 -13.39 10.72 -5.29
N HIS A 11 -12.30 9.97 -5.41
CA HIS A 11 -11.25 9.94 -4.39
C HIS A 11 -9.92 10.55 -4.82
N PHE A 12 -9.61 10.71 -6.09
CA PHE A 12 -8.33 11.31 -6.51
C PHE A 12 -8.43 12.83 -6.57
N ALA A 13 -7.33 13.50 -6.21
CA ALA A 13 -7.29 14.96 -6.22
C ALA A 13 -7.32 15.47 -7.66
N VAL A 14 -8.26 16.38 -7.97
CA VAL A 14 -8.35 17.02 -9.29
C VAL A 14 -7.07 17.81 -9.58
N GLY A 15 -6.66 17.83 -10.85
CA GLY A 15 -5.47 18.54 -11.34
C GLY A 15 -4.13 17.85 -10.99
N HIS A 16 -4.14 16.81 -10.16
CA HIS A 16 -2.93 16.05 -9.85
C HIS A 16 -2.76 14.87 -10.81
N PRO A 17 -1.52 14.54 -11.20
CA PRO A 17 -1.22 13.36 -12.00
C PRO A 17 -1.84 12.06 -11.46
N VAL A 18 -2.38 11.25 -12.38
CA VAL A 18 -2.76 9.86 -12.12
C VAL A 18 -1.85 8.94 -12.91
N VAL A 19 -1.15 8.08 -12.18
CA VAL A 19 -0.24 7.08 -12.74
C VAL A 19 -1.02 5.79 -13.00
N ILE A 20 -1.03 5.30 -14.24
CA ILE A 20 -1.64 4.03 -14.62
C ILE A 20 -0.55 3.03 -14.96
N VAL A 21 -0.46 1.96 -14.20
CA VAL A 21 0.56 0.91 -14.37
C VAL A 21 -0.08 -0.28 -15.06
N LEU A 22 0.41 -0.60 -16.25
CA LEU A 22 -0.11 -1.68 -17.08
C LEU A 22 0.33 -3.06 -16.56
N PRO A 23 -0.50 -4.11 -16.73
CA PRO A 23 -0.20 -5.42 -16.20
C PRO A 23 1.09 -6.02 -16.80
N HIS A 24 1.82 -6.76 -15.98
CA HIS A 24 2.99 -7.52 -16.40
C HIS A 24 2.54 -8.85 -17.05
N GLY A 25 2.21 -8.86 -18.36
CA GLY A 25 1.68 -10.07 -19.01
C GLY A 25 1.41 -9.96 -20.52
N GLU A 26 1.37 -11.10 -21.22
CA GLU A 26 1.40 -11.19 -22.69
C GLU A 26 0.15 -10.66 -23.42
N GLN A 27 0.42 -10.18 -24.63
CA GLN A 27 -0.48 -9.51 -25.56
C GLN A 27 -1.73 -10.34 -25.86
N GLY A 28 -2.91 -9.80 -25.58
CA GLY A 28 -4.13 -10.33 -26.22
C GLY A 28 -5.43 -9.83 -25.63
N SER A 29 -5.71 -10.17 -24.37
CA SER A 29 -7.06 -9.97 -23.79
C SER A 29 -7.21 -8.65 -23.02
N SER A 30 -6.14 -8.14 -22.39
CA SER A 30 -6.22 -6.95 -21.52
C SER A 30 -6.27 -5.61 -22.29
N SER A 31 -5.88 -5.57 -23.57
CA SER A 31 -5.66 -4.31 -24.29
C SER A 31 -6.95 -3.48 -24.48
N LYS A 32 -8.09 -4.11 -24.76
CA LYS A 32 -9.36 -3.40 -24.97
C LYS A 32 -9.89 -2.78 -23.68
N ALA A 33 -9.87 -3.52 -22.56
CA ALA A 33 -10.33 -3.01 -21.27
C ALA A 33 -9.43 -1.89 -20.74
N VAL A 34 -8.11 -2.03 -20.89
CA VAL A 34 -7.12 -0.99 -20.58
C VAL A 34 -7.36 0.25 -21.44
N SER A 35 -7.49 0.08 -22.75
CA SER A 35 -7.70 1.19 -23.69
C SER A 35 -9.02 1.92 -23.40
N TYR A 36 -10.08 1.18 -23.08
CA TYR A 36 -11.35 1.74 -22.66
C TYR A 36 -11.21 2.55 -21.37
N LEU A 37 -10.53 2.02 -20.35
CA LEU A 37 -10.27 2.74 -19.10
C LEU A 37 -9.49 4.04 -19.34
N ILE A 38 -8.37 3.98 -20.06
CA ILE A 38 -7.53 5.14 -20.36
C ILE A 38 -8.33 6.18 -21.14
N LYS A 39 -9.07 5.78 -22.18
CA LYS A 39 -9.93 6.69 -22.96
C LYS A 39 -10.97 7.37 -22.08
N LYS A 40 -11.58 6.64 -21.15
CA LYS A 40 -12.61 7.16 -20.24
C LYS A 40 -12.05 8.09 -19.17
N LEU A 41 -10.87 7.80 -18.63
CA LEU A 41 -10.16 8.68 -17.70
C LEU A 41 -9.68 9.95 -18.42
N HIS A 42 -9.13 9.82 -19.63
CA HIS A 42 -8.69 10.97 -20.41
C HIS A 42 -9.86 11.90 -20.76
N ALA A 43 -11.00 11.32 -21.13
CA ALA A 43 -12.22 12.07 -21.43
C ALA A 43 -12.85 12.77 -20.22
N SER A 44 -12.47 12.45 -18.97
CA SER A 44 -12.94 13.20 -17.81
C SER A 44 -12.22 14.55 -17.67
N VAL A 45 -11.05 14.71 -18.29
CA VAL A 45 -10.21 15.94 -18.27
C VAL A 45 -9.89 16.41 -16.84
N GLN A 46 -9.92 15.51 -15.86
CA GLN A 46 -9.67 15.87 -14.45
C GLN A 46 -8.18 15.81 -14.08
N TRP A 47 -7.38 15.02 -14.81
CA TRP A 47 -6.00 14.72 -14.44
C TRP A 47 -5.09 14.58 -15.65
N PRO A 48 -3.82 15.01 -15.54
CA PRO A 48 -2.74 14.48 -16.37
C PRO A 48 -2.61 12.96 -16.14
N LEU A 49 -2.52 12.18 -17.22
CA LEU A 49 -2.38 10.73 -17.14
C LEU A 49 -0.98 10.30 -17.54
N PHE A 50 -0.31 9.54 -16.68
CA PHE A 50 0.95 8.89 -16.99
C PHE A 50 0.72 7.40 -17.11
N VAL A 51 1.01 6.82 -18.27
CA VAL A 51 0.83 5.38 -18.52
C VAL A 51 2.18 4.70 -18.52
N PHE A 52 2.40 3.83 -17.54
CA PHE A 52 3.63 3.08 -17.38
C PHE A 52 3.44 1.65 -17.84
N ASN A 53 4.25 1.26 -18.82
CA ASN A 53 4.40 -0.12 -19.21
C ASN A 53 5.69 -0.66 -18.60
N THR A 54 5.55 -1.52 -17.60
CA THR A 54 6.69 -2.09 -16.86
C THR A 54 7.54 -3.07 -17.67
N ARG A 55 7.17 -3.36 -18.92
CA ARG A 55 7.98 -4.18 -19.83
C ARG A 55 9.09 -3.41 -20.52
N TYR A 56 8.92 -2.09 -20.68
CA TYR A 56 9.88 -1.26 -21.38
C TYR A 56 10.60 -0.40 -20.36
N GLU A 57 11.93 -0.45 -20.36
CA GLU A 57 12.71 0.56 -19.67
C GLU A 57 12.37 1.90 -20.30
N MET A 58 11.81 2.81 -19.50
CA MET A 58 11.61 4.18 -19.97
C MET A 58 12.99 4.81 -20.12
N GLU A 59 13.29 5.31 -21.32
CA GLU A 59 14.46 6.16 -21.51
C GLU A 59 14.38 7.33 -20.53
N ALA A 60 15.46 7.55 -19.77
CA ALA A 60 15.54 8.52 -18.68
C ALA A 60 15.25 9.99 -19.10
N ASN A 61 15.10 10.24 -20.40
CA ASN A 61 14.89 11.57 -20.97
C ASN A 61 13.42 12.01 -21.01
N VAL A 62 12.46 11.15 -20.67
CA VAL A 62 11.07 11.58 -20.48
C VAL A 62 11.01 12.35 -19.17
N LEU A 63 11.19 13.68 -19.25
CA LEU A 63 11.02 14.70 -18.21
C LEU A 63 10.41 14.11 -16.94
N ILE A 64 11.28 13.64 -16.05
CA ILE A 64 10.88 13.10 -14.75
C ILE A 64 10.19 14.26 -14.06
N GLU A 65 8.87 14.17 -13.95
CA GLU A 65 8.12 15.08 -13.12
C GLU A 65 8.66 14.84 -11.70
N THR A 66 9.53 15.73 -11.22
CA THR A 66 10.20 15.62 -9.91
C THR A 66 9.21 15.69 -8.75
N HIS A 67 7.93 15.88 -9.05
CA HIS A 67 6.85 15.90 -8.10
C HIS A 67 6.39 14.48 -7.79
N LYS A 68 6.24 14.21 -6.49
CA LYS A 68 5.65 12.99 -5.98
C LYS A 68 4.21 12.84 -6.47
N HIS A 69 3.91 11.73 -7.14
CA HIS A 69 2.57 11.50 -7.66
C HIS A 69 1.56 11.28 -6.51
N GLY A 70 0.32 11.74 -6.70
CA GLY A 70 -0.72 11.67 -5.66
C GLY A 70 -1.58 10.41 -5.69
N SER A 71 -1.69 9.77 -6.87
CA SER A 71 -2.60 8.66 -7.11
C SER A 71 -2.07 7.67 -8.15
N TYR A 72 -2.29 6.38 -7.90
CA TYR A 72 -1.87 5.29 -8.75
C TYR A 72 -3.03 4.34 -9.02
N ILE A 73 -3.17 3.91 -10.26
CA ILE A 73 -4.02 2.80 -10.70
C ILE A 73 -3.10 1.69 -11.18
N ILE A 74 -3.06 0.57 -10.46
CA ILE A 74 -2.25 -0.59 -10.84
C ILE A 74 -3.18 -1.67 -11.41
N LEU A 75 -2.94 -2.05 -12.65
CA LEU A 75 -3.70 -3.09 -13.33
C LEU A 75 -2.95 -4.41 -13.19
N ILE A 76 -3.63 -5.43 -12.70
CA ILE A 76 -3.09 -6.78 -12.57
C ILE A 76 -3.95 -7.72 -13.41
N SER A 77 -3.29 -8.59 -14.18
CA SER A 77 -3.92 -9.68 -14.93
C SER A 77 -3.16 -10.97 -14.67
N GLY A 78 -3.85 -12.10 -14.75
CA GLY A 78 -3.27 -13.44 -14.57
C GLY A 78 -4.37 -14.48 -14.44
N SER A 79 -4.02 -15.76 -14.35
CA SER A 79 -5.02 -16.80 -14.08
C SER A 79 -5.48 -16.77 -12.63
N CYS A 80 -6.78 -16.84 -12.36
CA CYS A 80 -7.28 -16.91 -10.98
C CYS A 80 -6.82 -18.16 -10.22
N GLN A 81 -6.38 -19.20 -10.94
CA GLN A 81 -5.82 -20.42 -10.34
C GLN A 81 -4.36 -20.21 -9.87
N ASP A 82 -3.67 -19.24 -10.48
CA ASP A 82 -2.28 -18.89 -10.16
C ASP A 82 -2.24 -17.46 -9.60
N TRP A 83 -2.64 -17.33 -8.34
CA TRP A 83 -2.60 -16.03 -7.67
C TRP A 83 -1.15 -15.58 -7.39
N GLU A 84 -0.18 -16.50 -7.38
CA GLU A 84 1.24 -16.16 -7.23
C GLU A 84 1.73 -15.37 -8.45
N GLU A 85 1.25 -15.68 -9.65
CA GLU A 85 1.50 -14.88 -10.87
C GLU A 85 1.05 -13.42 -10.68
N HIS A 86 -0.15 -13.20 -10.12
CA HIS A 86 -0.68 -11.85 -9.86
C HIS A 86 0.22 -11.06 -8.90
N VAL A 87 0.67 -11.71 -7.82
CA VAL A 87 1.49 -11.08 -6.78
C VAL A 87 2.91 -10.86 -7.28
N SER A 88 3.47 -11.79 -8.05
CA SER A 88 4.78 -11.66 -8.68
C SER A 88 4.81 -10.50 -9.67
N GLY A 89 3.80 -10.40 -10.55
CA GLY A 89 3.65 -9.28 -11.47
C GLY A 89 3.52 -7.94 -10.75
N LEU A 90 2.72 -7.88 -9.68
CA LEU A 90 2.62 -6.69 -8.83
C LEU A 90 3.96 -6.33 -8.19
N ARG A 91 4.68 -7.29 -7.60
CA ARG A 91 5.98 -7.06 -6.96
C ARG A 91 6.96 -6.44 -7.94
N GLN A 92 6.99 -6.93 -9.19
CA GLN A 92 7.81 -6.35 -10.24
C GLN A 92 7.37 -4.92 -10.59
N GLN A 93 6.06 -4.68 -10.72
CA GLN A 93 5.53 -3.33 -10.96
C GLN A 93 5.94 -2.35 -9.85
N LEU A 94 5.78 -2.74 -8.57
CA LEU A 94 6.17 -1.93 -7.41
C LEU A 94 7.68 -1.72 -7.32
N SER A 95 8.48 -2.73 -7.67
CA SER A 95 9.94 -2.62 -7.72
C SER A 95 10.39 -1.57 -8.74
N ILE A 96 9.82 -1.59 -9.95
CA ILE A 96 10.13 -0.61 -11.00
C ILE A 96 9.72 0.81 -10.59
N LEU A 97 8.56 0.97 -9.96
CA LEU A 97 8.12 2.28 -9.47
C LEU A 97 9.03 2.82 -8.37
N ARG A 98 9.51 1.96 -7.47
CA ARG A 98 10.30 2.36 -6.31
C ARG A 98 11.79 2.53 -6.62
N PHE A 99 12.34 1.69 -7.48
CA PHE A 99 13.80 1.58 -7.70
C PHE A 99 14.23 1.86 -9.15
N GLY A 100 13.28 1.98 -10.08
CA GLY A 100 13.58 2.37 -11.46
C GLY A 100 13.71 3.88 -11.63
N ASN A 101 13.60 4.35 -12.88
CA ASN A 101 13.73 5.76 -13.27
C ASN A 101 12.64 6.69 -12.69
N THR A 102 11.70 6.16 -11.92
CA THR A 102 10.58 6.91 -11.32
C THR A 102 10.68 7.03 -9.80
N TRP A 103 11.81 6.63 -9.21
CA TRP A 103 12.01 6.60 -7.76
C TRP A 103 11.81 7.97 -7.09
N GLU A 104 12.12 9.07 -7.78
CA GLU A 104 11.93 10.44 -7.28
C GLU A 104 10.44 10.80 -7.14
N SER A 105 9.63 10.32 -8.09
CA SER A 105 8.18 10.56 -8.13
C SER A 105 7.39 9.55 -7.29
N TRP A 106 8.03 8.47 -6.81
CA TRP A 106 7.40 7.46 -5.95
C TRP A 106 6.90 8.08 -4.64
N ASN A 107 5.63 7.82 -4.33
CA ASN A 107 4.98 8.35 -3.14
C ASN A 107 4.21 7.26 -2.39
N PRO A 108 4.77 6.68 -1.31
CA PRO A 108 4.06 5.65 -0.55
C PRO A 108 2.82 6.19 0.19
N ARG A 109 2.66 7.52 0.29
CA ARG A 109 1.49 8.17 0.91
C ARG A 109 0.35 8.46 -0.08
N ALA A 110 0.56 8.18 -1.37
CA ALA A 110 -0.43 8.31 -2.42
C ALA A 110 -1.59 7.32 -2.23
N LYS A 111 -2.65 7.49 -3.03
CA LYS A 111 -3.78 6.56 -3.09
C LYS A 111 -3.53 5.51 -4.18
N PHE A 112 -3.55 4.23 -3.82
CA PHE A 112 -3.30 3.11 -4.73
C PHE A 112 -4.58 2.32 -4.95
N LEU A 113 -5.10 2.35 -6.18
CA LEU A 113 -6.22 1.53 -6.63
C LEU A 113 -5.69 0.38 -7.49
N VAL A 114 -5.80 -0.83 -6.98
CA VAL A 114 -5.45 -2.04 -7.72
C VAL A 114 -6.70 -2.60 -8.38
N SER A 115 -6.70 -2.75 -9.69
CA SER A 115 -7.80 -3.39 -10.42
C SER A 115 -7.37 -4.77 -10.89
N VAL A 116 -7.95 -5.82 -10.30
CA VAL A 116 -7.76 -7.20 -10.76
C VAL A 116 -8.65 -7.40 -11.98
N MET A 117 -8.04 -7.63 -13.14
CA MET A 117 -8.73 -7.67 -14.43
C MET A 117 -9.39 -9.03 -14.71
N SER A 118 -8.95 -10.08 -14.01
CA SER A 118 -9.45 -11.44 -14.18
C SER A 118 -10.77 -11.64 -13.44
N ASP A 119 -11.71 -12.33 -14.09
CA ASP A 119 -12.97 -12.71 -13.45
C ASP A 119 -12.71 -13.97 -12.61
N CYS A 120 -12.71 -13.81 -11.28
CA CYS A 120 -12.41 -14.89 -10.33
C CYS A 120 -13.66 -15.27 -9.51
N PRO A 121 -14.72 -15.83 -10.15
CA PRO A 121 -16.00 -16.07 -9.48
C PRO A 121 -15.91 -17.13 -8.38
N HIS A 122 -14.99 -18.09 -8.50
CA HIS A 122 -14.85 -19.22 -7.58
C HIS A 122 -13.68 -19.10 -6.60
N PHE A 123 -12.93 -18.01 -6.64
CA PHE A 123 -11.75 -17.85 -5.79
C PHE A 123 -12.02 -16.97 -4.59
N ASP A 124 -11.34 -17.27 -3.47
CA ASP A 124 -11.33 -16.40 -2.30
C ASP A 124 -10.48 -15.17 -2.59
N THR A 125 -11.17 -14.11 -3.01
CA THR A 125 -10.59 -12.79 -3.31
C THR A 125 -9.88 -12.19 -2.10
N THR A 126 -10.23 -12.62 -0.88
CA THR A 126 -9.58 -12.21 0.37
C THR A 126 -8.13 -12.66 0.45
N LEU A 127 -7.82 -13.89 0.00
CA LEU A 127 -6.44 -14.40 -0.01
C LEU A 127 -5.58 -13.60 -0.99
N ILE A 128 -6.08 -13.37 -2.21
CA ILE A 128 -5.39 -12.58 -3.24
C ILE A 128 -5.18 -11.15 -2.74
N SER A 129 -6.23 -10.50 -2.22
CA SER A 129 -6.11 -9.14 -1.70
C SER A 129 -5.15 -9.05 -0.53
N ARG A 130 -5.11 -10.06 0.36
CA ARG A 130 -4.17 -10.06 1.47
C ARG A 130 -2.73 -10.09 0.95
N ALA A 131 -2.43 -10.96 -0.01
CA ALA A 131 -1.10 -11.03 -0.60
C ALA A 131 -0.72 -9.72 -1.31
N ILE A 132 -1.64 -9.13 -2.08
CA ILE A 132 -1.45 -7.82 -2.70
C ILE A 132 -1.17 -6.73 -1.66
N LEU A 133 -1.98 -6.64 -0.60
CA LEU A 133 -1.84 -5.61 0.43
C LEU A 133 -0.57 -5.81 1.27
N ASN A 134 -0.11 -7.05 1.46
CA ASN A 134 1.21 -7.34 2.06
C ASN A 134 2.35 -6.75 1.22
N GLU A 135 2.29 -6.87 -0.11
CA GLU A 135 3.31 -6.26 -0.99
C GLU A 135 3.25 -4.72 -0.90
N PHE A 136 2.07 -4.12 -0.81
CA PHE A 136 1.98 -2.69 -0.54
C PHE A 136 2.60 -2.31 0.82
N TRP A 137 2.41 -3.15 1.85
CA TRP A 137 3.02 -2.95 3.18
C TRP A 137 4.53 -2.90 3.15
N SER A 138 5.15 -3.90 2.49
CA SER A 138 6.61 -4.01 2.41
C SER A 138 7.24 -2.84 1.65
N HIS A 139 6.44 -2.16 0.83
CA HIS A 139 6.78 -0.91 0.14
C HIS A 139 6.37 0.37 0.89
N GLY A 140 5.89 0.25 2.14
CA GLY A 140 5.50 1.37 3.00
C GLY A 140 4.21 2.07 2.58
N VAL A 141 3.45 1.47 1.66
CA VAL A 141 2.18 2.02 1.17
C VAL A 141 1.09 1.74 2.17
N VAL A 142 0.38 2.77 2.62
CA VAL A 142 -0.67 2.63 3.64
C VAL A 142 -2.09 2.79 3.08
N LYS A 143 -2.25 3.44 1.92
CA LYS A 143 -3.56 3.71 1.30
C LYS A 143 -3.71 2.90 0.02
N ALA A 144 -4.06 1.63 0.16
CA ALA A 144 -4.28 0.73 -0.95
C ALA A 144 -5.66 0.09 -0.89
N ILE A 145 -6.31 -0.03 -2.05
CA ILE A 145 -7.54 -0.79 -2.22
C ILE A 145 -7.38 -1.74 -3.40
N VAL A 146 -8.01 -2.90 -3.32
CA VAL A 146 -8.03 -3.93 -4.35
C VAL A 146 -9.47 -4.12 -4.82
N LEU A 147 -9.68 -3.99 -6.12
CA LEU A 147 -10.99 -4.03 -6.74
C LEU A 147 -11.15 -5.35 -7.52
N PHE A 148 -12.15 -6.13 -7.14
CA PHE A 148 -12.55 -7.36 -7.82
C PHE A 148 -13.92 -7.20 -8.45
N LYS A 149 -14.11 -7.86 -9.60
CA LYS A 149 -15.43 -8.09 -10.19
C LYS A 149 -15.97 -9.43 -9.67
N LYS A 150 -17.22 -9.46 -9.24
CA LYS A 150 -17.91 -10.68 -8.80
C LYS A 150 -19.15 -10.95 -9.66
N SER A 151 -19.31 -12.19 -10.11
CA SER A 151 -20.56 -12.67 -10.69
C SER A 151 -21.50 -13.13 -9.57
N SER A 152 -22.81 -12.99 -9.75
CA SER A 152 -23.82 -13.36 -8.75
C SER A 152 -24.20 -14.84 -8.77
N GLU A 153 -23.32 -15.74 -9.21
CA GLU A 153 -23.68 -17.13 -9.58
C GLU A 153 -24.05 -18.06 -8.40
N GLY A 154 -24.07 -17.57 -7.16
CA GLY A 154 -24.28 -18.39 -5.97
C GLY A 154 -25.67 -18.36 -5.32
N ARG A 155 -26.63 -17.55 -5.76
CA ARG A 155 -27.99 -17.57 -5.17
C ARG A 155 -28.83 -18.67 -5.81
N GLY A 156 -28.55 -19.90 -5.36
CA GLY A 156 -29.40 -21.09 -5.35
C GLY A 156 -30.44 -21.23 -6.47
N LYS A 157 -30.26 -22.27 -7.29
CA LYS A 157 -31.35 -22.96 -8.01
C LYS A 157 -32.50 -23.28 -7.04
N LYS A 158 -33.44 -22.36 -6.83
CA LYS A 158 -34.75 -22.65 -6.26
C LYS A 158 -35.82 -21.90 -7.04
N SER A 159 -36.52 -22.70 -7.83
CA SER A 159 -37.80 -22.45 -8.49
C SER A 159 -37.78 -21.57 -9.74
N GLU A 160 -37.72 -22.28 -10.87
CA GLU A 160 -38.48 -21.98 -12.08
C GLU A 160 -39.81 -21.27 -11.79
N LYS A 161 -40.00 -20.08 -12.36
CA LYS A 161 -40.94 -19.90 -13.48
C LYS A 161 -40.87 -18.49 -14.04
N ASN A 162 -40.43 -18.45 -15.30
CA ASN A 162 -40.86 -17.53 -16.35
C ASN A 162 -40.90 -16.04 -16.00
N THR A 163 -39.76 -15.36 -16.13
CA THR A 163 -39.77 -13.99 -16.69
C THR A 163 -38.43 -13.67 -17.32
N SER A 164 -38.52 -13.16 -18.54
CA SER A 164 -37.45 -12.83 -19.46
C SER A 164 -36.62 -11.63 -19.00
N HIS A 165 -35.31 -11.66 -19.32
CA HIS A 165 -34.33 -10.56 -19.18
C HIS A 165 -33.87 -10.20 -17.76
N SER A 166 -33.50 -11.18 -16.92
CA SER A 166 -32.65 -10.86 -15.76
C SER A 166 -31.22 -10.57 -16.26
N THR A 167 -30.87 -9.29 -16.37
CA THR A 167 -29.48 -8.84 -16.41
C THR A 167 -28.76 -9.47 -15.22
N GLN A 168 -27.74 -10.28 -15.45
CA GLN A 168 -26.90 -10.79 -14.37
C GLN A 168 -26.33 -9.59 -13.60
N ASP A 169 -26.73 -9.44 -12.34
CA ASP A 169 -26.28 -8.36 -11.48
C ASP A 169 -24.81 -8.60 -11.10
N SER A 170 -23.89 -8.15 -11.96
CA SER A 170 -22.48 -8.07 -11.61
C SER A 170 -22.29 -6.97 -10.58
N HIS A 171 -21.67 -7.30 -9.45
CA HIS A 171 -21.29 -6.33 -8.43
C HIS A 171 -19.78 -6.28 -8.30
N MET A 172 -19.28 -5.24 -7.64
CA MET A 172 -17.86 -5.11 -7.37
C MET A 172 -17.59 -5.30 -5.88
N GLU A 173 -16.40 -5.78 -5.59
CA GLU A 173 -15.91 -5.96 -4.23
C GLU A 173 -14.63 -5.12 -4.09
N ILE A 174 -14.67 -4.16 -3.17
CA ILE A 174 -13.47 -3.43 -2.73
C ILE A 174 -12.95 -4.15 -1.51
N GLN A 175 -11.67 -4.45 -1.54
CA GLN A 175 -10.93 -4.96 -0.41
C GLN A 175 -9.84 -3.98 -0.03
N THR A 176 -9.68 -3.71 1.25
CA THR A 176 -8.65 -2.80 1.78
C THR A 176 -8.26 -3.24 3.18
N TRP A 177 -7.48 -2.44 3.87
CA TRP A 177 -7.00 -2.66 5.22
C TRP A 177 -6.91 -1.32 5.93
N PHE A 178 -6.95 -1.35 7.27
CA PHE A 178 -6.71 -0.16 8.08
C PHE A 178 -5.71 -0.55 9.17
N PRO A 179 -4.40 -0.43 8.89
CA PRO A 179 -3.40 -0.67 9.91
C PRO A 179 -3.61 0.33 11.07
N TYR A 180 -3.34 -0.11 12.29
CA TYR A 180 -3.51 0.65 13.53
C TYR A 180 -4.94 1.11 13.82
N GLU A 181 -5.97 0.45 13.27
CA GLU A 181 -7.36 0.77 13.63
C GLU A 181 -7.65 0.58 15.13
N ASN A 182 -6.93 -0.34 15.77
CA ASN A 182 -6.99 -0.60 17.20
C ASN A 182 -5.70 -1.31 17.67
N SER A 183 -5.58 -1.48 18.99
CA SER A 183 -4.42 -2.11 19.66
C SER A 183 -4.16 -3.58 19.27
N GLN A 184 -5.11 -4.24 18.59
CA GLN A 184 -4.96 -5.63 18.13
C GLN A 184 -4.50 -5.70 16.66
N ARG A 185 -4.41 -4.57 15.96
CA ARG A 185 -4.13 -4.47 14.52
C ARG A 185 -2.96 -3.54 14.24
N CYS A 186 -1.95 -3.62 15.08
CA CYS A 186 -0.81 -2.71 15.10
C CYS A 186 0.10 -2.88 13.91
N ASP A 187 0.41 -4.11 13.56
CA ASP A 187 1.32 -4.36 12.47
C ASP A 187 0.97 -5.71 11.90
N PRO A 188 0.61 -5.78 10.62
CA PRO A 188 0.49 -7.06 9.99
C PRO A 188 1.90 -7.63 9.82
N VAL A 189 2.24 -8.60 10.68
CA VAL A 189 3.30 -9.57 10.40
C VAL A 189 3.08 -10.09 8.98
N GLU A 190 4.17 -10.34 8.24
CA GLU A 190 4.09 -10.86 6.87
C GLU A 190 3.04 -11.98 6.75
N GLY A 191 2.08 -11.80 5.83
CA GLY A 191 0.97 -12.77 5.67
C GLY A 191 -0.27 -12.53 6.54
N THR A 192 -0.28 -11.55 7.45
CA THR A 192 -1.36 -11.36 8.43
C THR A 192 -2.19 -10.09 8.24
N VAL A 193 -2.05 -9.39 7.09
CA VAL A 193 -2.85 -8.21 6.78
C VAL A 193 -4.35 -8.46 6.96
N PRO A 194 -5.01 -7.75 7.90
CA PRO A 194 -6.44 -7.87 8.08
C PRO A 194 -7.13 -7.18 6.91
N VAL A 195 -7.78 -7.99 6.07
CA VAL A 195 -8.53 -7.50 4.93
C VAL A 195 -9.95 -7.15 5.35
N LYS A 196 -10.39 -5.96 4.97
CA LYS A 196 -11.77 -5.51 5.06
C LYS A 196 -12.41 -5.52 3.70
N VAL A 197 -13.61 -6.08 3.64
CA VAL A 197 -14.36 -6.27 2.41
C VAL A 197 -15.57 -5.33 2.39
N PHE A 198 -15.72 -4.61 1.29
CA PHE A 198 -16.82 -3.71 1.00
C PHE A 198 -17.47 -4.16 -0.32
N THR A 199 -18.74 -4.55 -0.27
CA THR A 199 -19.49 -4.86 -1.49
C THR A 199 -20.10 -3.57 -2.03
N ILE A 200 -19.77 -3.21 -3.27
CA ILE A 200 -20.44 -2.12 -3.99
C ILE A 200 -21.54 -2.69 -4.86
N ARG A 201 -22.76 -2.25 -4.59
CA ARG A 201 -23.89 -2.49 -5.49
C ARG A 201 -24.22 -1.22 -6.27
N ASN A 202 -24.07 -0.06 -5.61
CA ASN A 202 -24.54 1.22 -6.13
C ASN A 202 -23.46 2.29 -5.96
N PHE A 203 -23.53 3.36 -6.76
CA PHE A 203 -22.58 4.48 -6.66
C PHE A 203 -22.61 5.20 -5.30
N SER A 204 -23.76 5.20 -4.61
CA SER A 204 -23.90 5.72 -3.25
C SER A 204 -22.95 5.06 -2.25
N ASP A 205 -22.60 3.79 -2.47
CA ASP A 205 -21.74 3.01 -1.57
C ASP A 205 -20.28 3.51 -1.63
N ILE A 206 -19.91 4.18 -2.72
CA ILE A 206 -18.59 4.81 -2.89
C ILE A 206 -18.59 6.20 -2.25
N ARG A 207 -19.67 6.97 -2.47
CA ARG A 207 -19.75 8.41 -2.13
C ARG A 207 -19.80 8.79 -0.66
N GLY A 208 -19.86 7.83 0.26
CA GLY A 208 -19.85 8.09 1.71
C GLY A 208 -18.74 7.38 2.47
N ASN A 209 -18.00 6.50 1.80
CA ASN A 209 -17.02 5.65 2.45
C ASN A 209 -15.62 6.16 2.13
N ASP A 210 -14.87 6.54 3.16
CA ASP A 210 -13.44 6.79 3.00
C ASP A 210 -12.71 5.44 2.92
N ILE A 211 -12.72 4.88 1.71
CA ILE A 211 -12.09 3.60 1.37
C ILE A 211 -10.56 3.69 1.36
N PHE A 212 -9.99 4.90 1.39
CA PHE A 212 -8.55 5.17 1.45
C PHE A 212 -8.10 5.69 2.83
N LYS A 213 -8.81 5.33 3.91
CA LYS A 213 -8.44 5.73 5.27
C LYS A 213 -7.03 5.28 5.62
N GLY A 214 -6.14 6.26 5.83
CA GLY A 214 -4.89 6.06 6.54
C GLY A 214 -5.04 6.61 7.95
N HIS A 215 -5.15 5.74 8.96
CA HIS A 215 -5.19 6.15 10.37
C HIS A 215 -3.81 6.54 10.92
N PHE A 216 -2.76 6.26 10.14
CA PHE A 216 -1.40 6.71 10.40
C PHE A 216 -1.43 8.22 10.64
N LEU A 217 -0.93 8.68 11.80
CA LEU A 217 -0.80 10.07 12.28
C LEU A 217 -1.87 10.63 13.23
N LYS A 218 -2.92 9.90 13.61
CA LYS A 218 -3.89 10.42 14.63
C LYS A 218 -3.78 9.74 15.99
N ASN A 219 -3.78 8.42 15.99
CA ASN A 219 -3.76 7.60 17.19
C ASN A 219 -3.34 6.19 16.76
N LEU A 220 -2.31 5.64 17.40
CA LEU A 220 -1.81 4.30 17.15
C LEU A 220 -2.30 3.32 18.22
N HIS A 221 -3.23 3.72 19.08
CA HIS A 221 -3.96 2.85 20.00
C HIS A 221 -3.06 1.96 20.88
N GLY A 222 -1.90 2.47 21.30
CA GLY A 222 -0.91 1.76 22.10
C GLY A 222 -0.04 0.78 21.31
N CYS A 223 -0.14 0.79 19.98
CA CYS A 223 0.61 -0.12 19.14
C CYS A 223 2.13 0.05 19.28
N PRO A 224 2.89 -1.06 19.34
CA PRO A 224 4.33 -1.01 19.41
C PRO A 224 4.93 -0.48 18.10
N ILE A 225 5.85 0.46 18.22
CA ILE A 225 6.74 0.92 17.15
C ILE A 225 8.16 0.61 17.57
N THR A 226 8.87 -0.15 16.74
CA THR A 226 10.28 -0.46 16.97
C THR A 226 11.15 0.70 16.49
N VAL A 227 12.01 1.18 17.38
CA VAL A 227 12.95 2.27 17.13
C VAL A 227 14.36 1.69 17.22
N HIS A 228 15.13 1.79 16.14
CA HIS A 228 16.51 1.36 16.11
C HIS A 228 17.41 2.55 16.44
N ALA A 229 17.96 2.52 17.65
CA ALA A 229 18.84 3.56 18.14
C ALA A 229 20.29 3.23 17.81
N ARG A 230 20.99 4.16 17.15
CA ARG A 230 22.45 4.15 17.01
C ARG A 230 23.04 5.19 17.94
N ILE A 231 24.02 4.79 18.75
CA ILE A 231 24.70 5.72 19.67
C ILE A 231 25.34 6.86 18.88
N SER A 232 24.94 8.09 19.19
CA SER A 232 25.38 9.33 18.55
C SER A 232 25.15 10.47 19.54
N GLN A 233 26.15 10.78 20.36
CA GLN A 233 25.98 11.84 21.36
C GLN A 233 26.01 13.22 20.68
N PRO A 234 25.13 14.18 21.07
CA PRO A 234 24.19 14.14 22.19
C PRO A 234 22.76 13.66 21.82
N PHE A 235 22.55 13.20 20.59
CA PHE A 235 21.23 12.84 20.05
C PHE A 235 20.70 11.52 20.61
N VAL A 236 21.57 10.53 20.74
CA VAL A 236 21.30 9.21 21.33
C VAL A 236 22.49 8.84 22.21
N ASN A 237 22.29 8.85 23.53
CA ASN A 237 23.34 8.46 24.47
C ASN A 237 23.49 6.93 24.55
N PRO A 238 24.64 6.42 25.04
CA PRO A 238 24.80 5.00 25.33
C PRO A 238 23.68 4.47 26.23
N PRO A 239 23.17 3.24 25.98
CA PRO A 239 22.07 2.70 26.77
C PRO A 239 22.51 2.45 28.21
N LYS A 240 21.62 2.73 29.16
CA LYS A 240 21.81 2.32 30.56
C LYS A 240 21.69 0.81 30.63
N ARG A 241 22.63 0.16 31.32
CA ARG A 241 22.66 -1.30 31.47
C ARG A 241 21.91 -1.72 32.72
N PHE A 242 20.95 -2.61 32.55
CA PHE A 242 20.20 -3.22 33.66
C PHE A 242 20.54 -4.71 33.74
N TRP A 243 20.70 -5.21 34.97
CA TRP A 243 20.97 -6.62 35.23
C TRP A 243 19.64 -7.37 35.35
N LEU A 244 19.38 -8.30 34.42
CA LEU A 244 18.34 -9.33 34.58
C LEU A 244 19.03 -10.66 34.93
N ASN A 245 18.83 -11.12 36.17
CA ASN A 245 19.23 -12.45 36.63
C ASN A 245 20.69 -12.87 36.33
N HIS A 246 21.69 -12.15 36.84
CA HIS A 246 23.14 -12.50 36.86
C HIS A 246 23.85 -12.88 35.53
N SER A 247 23.14 -13.16 34.44
CA SER A 247 23.68 -13.72 33.20
C SER A 247 23.26 -12.96 31.94
N TYR A 248 22.29 -12.04 32.02
CA TYR A 248 21.85 -11.25 30.87
C TYR A 248 21.73 -9.76 31.20
N TYR A 249 22.29 -8.91 30.34
CA TYR A 249 22.12 -7.47 30.41
C TYR A 249 21.11 -7.03 29.34
N TYR A 250 20.21 -6.12 29.70
CA TYR A 250 19.39 -5.40 28.73
C TYR A 250 19.75 -3.92 28.75
N GLY A 251 19.97 -3.34 27.56
CA GLY A 251 20.27 -1.93 27.39
C GLY A 251 18.99 -1.12 27.16
N SER A 252 18.71 -0.14 28.03
CA SER A 252 17.61 0.81 27.83
C SER A 252 18.16 2.13 27.31
N TYR A 253 17.67 2.58 26.17
CA TYR A 253 17.94 3.91 25.64
C TYR A 253 17.02 4.93 26.32
N GLU A 254 17.57 5.68 27.27
CA GLU A 254 16.79 6.62 28.06
C GLU A 254 17.07 8.10 27.79
N ASP A 255 18.24 8.41 27.25
CA ASP A 255 18.75 9.77 27.19
C ASP A 255 19.21 10.14 25.77
N GLY A 256 19.13 11.43 25.45
CA GLY A 256 19.51 12.01 24.16
C GLY A 256 18.36 12.78 23.51
N LEU A 257 18.70 13.79 22.70
CA LEU A 257 17.71 14.68 22.08
C LEU A 257 16.71 13.95 21.17
N GLU A 258 17.16 12.97 20.39
CA GLU A 258 16.28 12.19 19.50
C GLU A 258 15.42 11.19 20.29
N ILE A 259 15.95 10.64 21.38
CA ILE A 259 15.19 9.76 22.28
C ILE A 259 14.05 10.54 22.96
N GLU A 260 14.30 11.77 23.38
CA GLU A 260 13.27 12.65 23.94
C GLU A 260 12.22 13.02 22.87
N LEU A 261 12.68 13.42 21.68
CA LEU A 261 11.80 13.77 20.56
C LEU A 261 10.87 12.60 20.19
N ILE A 262 11.40 11.38 20.06
CA ILE A 262 10.54 10.24 19.71
C ILE A 262 9.56 9.92 20.82
N ARG A 263 9.93 10.06 22.10
CA ARG A 263 8.98 9.87 23.21
C ARG A 263 7.83 10.86 23.14
N ILE A 264 8.10 12.12 22.80
CA ILE A 264 7.07 13.14 22.57
C ILE A 264 6.15 12.72 21.43
N ILE A 265 6.72 12.28 20.30
CA ILE A 265 5.96 11.79 19.13
C ILE A 265 5.12 10.57 19.52
N GLY A 266 5.70 9.56 20.17
CA GLY A 266 5.03 8.35 20.61
C GLY A 266 3.89 8.64 21.56
N LYS A 267 4.08 9.54 22.54
CA LYS A 267 3.02 9.98 23.45
C LYS A 267 1.90 10.71 22.70
N SER A 268 2.25 11.62 21.78
CA SER A 268 1.28 12.38 20.97
C SER A 268 0.44 11.46 20.08
N LEU A 269 1.07 10.43 19.51
CA LEU A 269 0.40 9.43 18.68
C LEU A 269 -0.22 8.28 19.47
N ASN A 270 -0.13 8.27 20.81
CA ASN A 270 -0.53 7.13 21.65
C ASN A 270 0.05 5.81 21.11
N ALA A 271 1.37 5.77 20.94
CA ALA A 271 2.14 4.60 20.50
C ALA A 271 3.00 4.07 21.65
N SER A 272 3.19 2.75 21.69
CA SER A 272 4.18 2.13 22.57
C SER A 272 5.53 2.11 21.83
N LEU A 273 6.59 2.61 22.44
CA LEU A 273 7.92 2.64 21.80
C LEU A 273 8.78 1.49 22.31
N VAL A 274 9.33 0.71 21.38
CA VAL A 274 10.29 -0.37 21.68
C VAL A 274 11.63 0.05 21.09
N ILE A 275 12.51 0.61 21.92
CA ILE A 275 13.81 1.12 21.47
C ILE A 275 14.87 0.01 21.60
N VAL A 276 15.48 -0.37 20.48
CA VAL A 276 16.46 -1.46 20.36
C VAL A 276 17.77 -0.96 19.78
N ASP A 277 18.85 -1.73 19.97
CA ASP A 277 20.15 -1.42 19.38
C ASP A 277 20.11 -1.60 17.85
N GLY A 278 20.44 -0.53 17.12
CA GLY A 278 20.49 -0.52 15.66
C GLY A 278 21.63 -1.35 15.05
N ASN A 279 22.61 -1.78 15.84
CA ASN A 279 23.71 -2.63 15.37
C ASN A 279 23.34 -4.12 15.27
N ASN A 280 22.24 -4.54 15.88
CA ASN A 280 21.77 -5.93 15.80
C ASN A 280 21.13 -6.18 14.42
N ALA A 281 21.84 -6.93 13.58
CA ALA A 281 21.44 -7.22 12.20
C ALA A 281 20.16 -8.06 12.08
N GLU A 282 19.76 -8.78 13.15
CA GLU A 282 18.64 -9.71 13.15
C GLU A 282 17.26 -9.04 12.98
N HIS A 283 17.17 -7.71 13.08
CA HIS A 283 15.89 -7.00 13.11
C HIS A 283 15.64 -6.10 11.87
N ARG A 284 16.42 -6.24 10.80
CA ARG A 284 16.30 -5.37 9.62
C ARG A 284 15.12 -5.69 8.69
N ASN A 285 14.46 -6.83 8.86
CA ASN A 285 13.53 -7.38 7.85
C ASN A 285 12.04 -7.33 8.21
N GLY A 286 11.62 -6.61 9.25
CA GLY A 286 10.19 -6.50 9.60
C GLY A 286 9.77 -5.06 9.85
N THR A 287 8.84 -4.57 9.02
CA THR A 287 7.79 -3.55 9.30
C THR A 287 8.27 -2.24 9.95
N PRO A 288 7.44 -1.17 10.12
CA PRO A 288 7.98 0.19 10.08
C PRO A 288 8.87 0.50 11.29
N TYR A 289 10.17 0.54 11.01
CA TYR A 289 11.19 0.97 11.96
C TYR A 289 11.50 2.46 11.80
N ILE A 290 11.88 3.08 12.90
CA ILE A 290 12.47 4.42 12.90
C ILE A 290 13.94 4.27 13.26
N TYR A 291 14.83 4.76 12.39
CA TYR A 291 16.26 4.85 12.71
C TYR A 291 16.57 6.19 13.38
N MET A 292 17.41 6.17 14.41
CA MET A 292 17.91 7.35 15.12
C MET A 292 19.43 7.31 15.26
N GLY A 293 20.05 8.48 15.39
CA GLY A 293 21.49 8.66 15.55
C GLY A 293 22.29 8.48 14.26
N GLY A 294 21.62 8.40 13.11
CA GLY A 294 22.27 8.36 11.81
C GLY A 294 22.51 9.77 11.27
N TYR A 295 23.73 10.29 11.40
CA TYR A 295 24.15 11.51 10.72
C TYR A 295 25.23 11.15 9.70
N THR A 296 25.01 11.51 8.45
CA THR A 296 26.09 11.61 7.48
C THR A 296 26.77 12.94 7.77
N ALA A 297 27.95 12.91 8.37
CA ALA A 297 28.77 14.11 8.41
C ALA A 297 28.96 14.57 6.96
N LEU A 298 28.49 15.78 6.62
CA LEU A 298 28.86 16.41 5.37
C LEU A 298 30.38 16.46 5.36
N ASN A 299 31.02 15.70 4.47
CA ASN A 299 32.45 15.81 4.26
C ASN A 299 32.71 17.29 3.98
N SER A 300 33.39 17.99 4.90
CA SER A 300 33.89 19.31 4.59
C SER A 300 34.91 19.09 3.48
N GLU A 301 34.53 19.35 2.25
CA GLU A 301 35.50 19.51 1.17
C GLU A 301 36.48 20.58 1.65
N LYS A 302 37.72 20.16 1.89
CA LYS A 302 38.81 21.08 2.22
C LYS A 302 38.99 21.96 0.98
N GLY A 303 38.50 23.19 1.06
CA GLY A 303 38.92 24.29 0.18
C GLY A 303 40.38 24.65 0.40
#